data_AF-A0AAU2VWF7-F1
#
_entry.id   AF-A0AAU2VWF7-F1
#
_cell.length_a   1.000
_cell.length_b   1.000
_cell.length_c   1.000
_cell.angle_alpha   90.00
_cell.angle_beta   90.00
_cell.angle_gamma   90.00
#
_symmetry.space_group_name_H-M   'P 1'
#
loop_
_entity.id
_entity.type
_entity.pdbx_description
1 polymer ?
#
loop_
_entity_poly.entity_id
_entity_poly.type
_entity_poly.pdbx_seq_one_letter_code
_entity_poly.pdbx_strand_id
1 'polypeptide(L)'
;MTHPTTTRPSDPAAKSDALRTAGLPLDVEAAAQAADDALRLRLGTTTRQEIDTWTTELRGRVSLFTEEILDHAQTAATRAVGWEVDQLLASAPKDGILVFSSYQHLCDLARILRRLVTEHQKQTAADVVGSAPEHMTMPTRSESEKRT
;
A
#
# COMPACT_ATOMS: atom_id res chain seq x y z
N MET A 1 52.43 -32.79 0.50
CA MET A 1 51.74 -32.92 1.79
C MET A 1 51.06 -31.59 2.10
N THR A 2 49.77 -31.67 2.46
CA THR A 2 48.99 -30.77 3.36
C THR A 2 48.87 -29.26 3.06
N HIS A 3 47.75 -28.91 2.42
CA HIS A 3 46.59 -28.09 2.86
C HIS A 3 46.73 -26.76 3.66
N PRO A 4 45.71 -25.87 3.52
CA PRO A 4 45.76 -24.43 3.80
C PRO A 4 45.32 -24.06 5.23
N THR A 5 45.67 -22.87 5.71
CA THR A 5 45.10 -22.30 6.94
C THR A 5 44.34 -21.02 6.66
N THR A 6 43.02 -21.20 6.66
CA THR A 6 41.95 -20.23 6.93
C THR A 6 42.22 -19.40 8.18
N THR A 7 42.04 -18.08 8.10
CA THR A 7 41.49 -17.29 9.21
C THR A 7 40.77 -16.02 8.70
N ARG A 8 39.46 -16.12 8.49
CA ARG A 8 38.48 -15.06 8.83
C ARG A 8 37.94 -15.49 10.21
N PRO A 9 37.70 -14.61 11.20
CA PRO A 9 36.53 -13.73 11.13
C PRO A 9 36.70 -12.37 11.84
N SER A 10 36.03 -11.34 11.33
CA SER A 10 35.40 -10.31 12.18
C SER A 10 34.30 -9.66 11.36
N ASP A 11 33.08 -10.13 11.62
CA ASP A 11 31.87 -9.32 11.49
C ASP A 11 32.00 -8.10 12.42
N PRO A 12 31.45 -6.96 12.00
CA PRO A 12 30.44 -6.34 12.82
C PRO A 12 29.10 -6.63 12.17
N ALA A 13 28.25 -7.29 12.96
CA ALA A 13 26.84 -7.43 12.71
C ALA A 13 26.22 -6.05 12.42
N ALA A 14 26.19 -5.66 11.16
CA ALA A 14 25.08 -4.89 10.65
C ALA A 14 23.90 -5.85 10.66
N LYS A 15 23.30 -5.99 11.84
CA LYS A 15 21.87 -6.29 11.91
C LYS A 15 21.25 -5.23 11.01
N SER A 16 20.92 -5.64 9.79
CA SER A 16 19.81 -5.05 9.09
C SER A 16 18.60 -5.28 9.98
N ASP A 17 18.43 -4.42 10.99
CA ASP A 17 17.15 -3.79 11.24
C ASP A 17 16.82 -3.01 9.97
N ALA A 18 16.57 -3.75 8.87
CA ALA A 18 15.51 -3.39 7.97
C ALA A 18 14.31 -3.42 8.89
N LEU A 19 14.04 -2.23 9.43
CA LEU A 19 12.92 -1.89 10.26
C LEU A 19 11.74 -2.60 9.63
N ARG A 20 11.41 -3.78 10.17
CA ARG A 20 10.10 -4.37 10.02
C ARG A 20 9.25 -3.39 10.78
N THR A 21 8.82 -2.35 10.09
CA THR A 21 7.80 -1.43 10.55
C THR A 21 6.48 -2.20 10.51
N ALA A 22 6.43 -3.30 11.26
CA ALA A 22 5.22 -3.98 11.61
C ALA A 22 4.50 -3.03 12.57
N GLY A 23 3.48 -2.33 12.07
CA GLY A 23 2.48 -1.68 12.91
C GLY A 23 2.60 -0.18 13.13
N LEU A 24 3.31 0.59 12.28
CA LEU A 24 2.98 2.02 12.20
C LEU A 24 1.78 2.17 11.25
N PRO A 25 0.68 2.79 11.70
CA PRO A 25 -0.49 2.97 10.86
C PRO A 25 -0.11 3.74 9.59
N LEU A 26 -0.64 3.31 8.45
CA LEU A 26 -0.47 4.04 7.20
C LEU A 26 -0.92 5.50 7.39
N ASP A 27 -0.04 6.43 7.05
CA ASP A 27 -0.39 7.84 7.04
C ASP A 27 -1.20 8.17 5.79
N VAL A 28 -2.53 8.00 5.92
CA VAL A 28 -3.50 8.20 4.85
C VAL A 28 -3.54 9.65 4.37
N GLU A 29 -3.40 10.61 5.28
CA GLU A 29 -3.43 12.04 4.95
C GLU A 29 -2.17 12.43 4.18
N ALA A 30 -0.98 12.03 4.65
CA ALA A 30 0.26 12.30 3.96
C ALA A 30 0.33 11.63 2.58
N ALA A 31 -0.22 10.41 2.44
CA ALA A 31 -0.27 9.72 1.16
C ALA A 31 -1.21 10.42 0.16
N ALA A 32 -2.38 10.88 0.61
CA ALA A 32 -3.30 11.66 -0.22
C ALA A 32 -2.67 12.98 -0.67
N GLN A 33 -2.07 13.71 0.28
CA GLN A 33 -1.44 14.99 0.03
C GLN A 33 -0.29 14.85 -0.96
N ALA A 34 0.58 13.86 -0.77
CA ALA A 34 1.68 13.60 -1.69
C ALA A 34 1.22 13.25 -3.11
N ALA A 35 0.14 12.49 -3.25
CA ALA A 35 -0.41 12.20 -4.56
C ALA A 35 -0.96 13.46 -5.24
N ASP A 36 -1.64 14.33 -4.49
CA ASP A 36 -2.13 15.60 -5.01
C ASP A 36 -0.99 16.57 -5.35
N ASP A 37 0.07 16.62 -4.55
CA ASP A 37 1.24 17.44 -4.82
C ASP A 37 1.98 16.99 -6.08
N ALA A 38 2.16 15.68 -6.26
CA ALA A 38 2.71 15.13 -7.50
C ALA A 38 1.86 15.47 -8.73
N LEU A 39 0.53 15.48 -8.61
CA LEU A 39 -0.39 15.87 -9.70
C LEU A 39 -0.41 17.38 -9.98
N ARG A 40 0.04 18.22 -9.04
CA ARG A 40 0.17 19.67 -9.22
C ARG A 40 1.47 20.07 -9.91
N LEU A 41 2.45 19.17 -10.02
CA LEU A 41 3.69 19.42 -10.75
C LEU A 41 3.41 19.78 -12.21
N ARG A 42 4.30 20.56 -12.82
CA ARG A 42 4.16 21.02 -14.20
C ARG A 42 5.44 20.79 -14.98
N LEU A 43 5.31 20.18 -16.15
CA LEU A 43 6.40 20.09 -17.12
C LEU A 43 6.86 21.49 -17.52
N GLY A 44 8.18 21.71 -17.50
CA GLY A 44 8.83 23.00 -17.75
C GLY A 44 9.22 23.75 -16.48
N THR A 45 8.59 23.48 -15.34
CA THR A 45 9.01 24.00 -14.02
C THR A 45 9.58 22.93 -13.12
N THR A 46 9.22 21.67 -13.34
CA THR A 46 9.73 20.52 -12.58
C THR A 46 10.91 19.89 -13.33
N THR A 47 12.01 19.71 -12.64
CA THR A 47 13.23 19.09 -13.15
C THR A 47 13.10 17.57 -13.23
N ARG A 48 13.95 16.93 -14.04
CA ARG A 48 13.99 15.47 -14.12
C ARG A 48 14.34 14.82 -12.76
N GLN A 49 15.27 15.40 -12.02
CA GLN A 49 15.67 14.89 -10.71
C GLN A 49 14.52 14.95 -9.69
N GLU A 50 13.72 16.02 -9.70
CA GLU A 50 12.53 16.13 -8.86
C GLU A 50 11.48 15.07 -9.25
N ILE A 51 11.26 14.85 -10.55
CA ILE A 51 10.37 13.79 -11.03
C ILE A 51 10.81 12.42 -10.51
N ASP A 52 12.10 12.10 -10.58
CA ASP A 52 12.62 10.79 -10.15
C ASP A 52 12.53 10.62 -8.63
N THR A 53 12.71 11.70 -7.87
CA THR A 53 12.55 11.74 -6.40
C THR A 53 11.09 11.47 -6.02
N TRP A 54 10.16 12.23 -6.60
CA TRP A 54 8.72 12.02 -6.38
C TRP A 54 8.25 10.63 -6.82
N THR A 55 8.82 10.11 -7.92
CA THR A 55 8.50 8.76 -8.42
C THR A 55 8.90 7.72 -7.39
N THR A 56 10.11 7.82 -6.83
CA THR A 56 10.60 6.89 -5.82
C THR A 56 9.74 6.92 -4.55
N GLU A 57 9.38 8.12 -4.10
CA GLU A 57 8.55 8.32 -2.92
C GLU A 57 7.13 7.74 -3.10
N LEU A 58 6.45 8.09 -4.22
CA LEU A 58 5.13 7.54 -4.52
C LEU A 58 5.16 6.03 -4.69
N ARG A 59 6.22 5.48 -5.28
CA ARG A 59 6.38 4.03 -5.47
C ARG A 59 6.35 3.30 -4.12
N GLY A 60 7.10 3.80 -3.14
CA GLY A 60 7.10 3.25 -1.78
C GLY A 60 5.71 3.29 -1.14
N ARG A 61 5.00 4.41 -1.25
CA ARG A 61 3.64 4.53 -0.71
C ARG A 61 2.64 3.61 -1.42
N VAL A 62 2.71 3.50 -2.74
CA VAL A 62 1.85 2.60 -3.53
C VAL A 62 2.04 1.14 -3.09
N SER A 63 3.27 0.69 -2.91
CA SER A 63 3.54 -0.67 -2.41
C SER A 63 2.93 -0.90 -1.03
N LEU A 64 3.15 0.02 -0.08
CA LEU A 64 2.60 -0.08 1.27
C LEU A 64 1.07 -0.14 1.30
N PHE A 65 0.39 0.74 0.56
CA PHE A 65 -1.07 0.75 0.51
C PHE A 65 -1.65 -0.48 -0.19
N THR A 66 -0.93 -1.04 -1.16
CA THR A 66 -1.39 -2.24 -1.88
C THR A 66 -1.30 -3.47 -0.98
N GLU A 67 -0.21 -3.62 -0.22
CA GLU A 67 -0.08 -4.68 0.79
C GLU A 67 -1.22 -4.62 1.81
N GLU A 68 -1.48 -3.43 2.38
CA GLU A 68 -2.54 -3.25 3.37
C GLU A 68 -3.93 -3.62 2.83
N ILE A 69 -4.27 -3.17 1.61
CA ILE A 69 -5.57 -3.44 0.99
C ILE A 69 -5.75 -4.94 0.69
N LEU A 70 -4.67 -5.61 0.26
CA LEU A 70 -4.70 -7.04 -0.05
C LEU A 70 -4.81 -7.90 1.22
N ASP A 71 -4.23 -7.45 2.34
CA ASP A 71 -4.31 -8.13 3.64
C ASP A 71 -5.71 -8.05 4.25
N HIS A 72 -6.41 -6.91 4.09
CA HIS A 72 -7.73 -6.70 4.70
C HIS A 72 -8.90 -7.22 3.85
N ALA A 73 -8.80 -7.20 2.52
CA ALA A 73 -9.90 -7.58 1.64
C ALA A 73 -9.45 -8.37 0.42
N GLN A 74 -9.78 -9.66 0.37
CA GLN A 74 -9.48 -10.55 -0.76
C GLN A 74 -10.66 -10.72 -1.74
N THR A 75 -11.22 -9.61 -2.21
CA THR A 75 -12.23 -9.62 -3.27
C THR A 75 -11.58 -9.81 -4.66
N ALA A 76 -12.37 -10.11 -5.69
CA ALA A 76 -11.86 -10.11 -7.07
C ALA A 76 -11.39 -8.71 -7.50
N ALA A 77 -12.07 -7.66 -7.02
CA ALA A 77 -11.73 -6.27 -7.33
C ALA A 77 -10.39 -5.84 -6.73
N THR A 78 -10.12 -6.21 -5.47
CA THR A 78 -8.83 -5.88 -4.81
C THR A 78 -7.66 -6.63 -5.44
N ARG A 79 -7.84 -7.89 -5.86
CA ARG A 79 -6.83 -8.62 -6.65
C ARG A 79 -6.54 -7.96 -8.00
N ALA A 80 -7.58 -7.48 -8.69
CA ALA A 80 -7.40 -6.77 -9.96
C ALA A 80 -6.61 -5.47 -9.78
N VAL A 81 -6.87 -4.73 -8.69
CA VAL A 81 -6.09 -3.54 -8.32
C VAL A 81 -4.64 -3.90 -8.01
N GLY A 82 -4.38 -4.97 -7.25
CA GLY A 82 -3.02 -5.45 -6.98
C GLY A 82 -2.26 -5.76 -8.27
N TRP A 83 -2.90 -6.44 -9.23
CA TRP A 83 -2.28 -6.70 -10.53
C TRP A 83 -1.98 -5.43 -11.33
N GLU A 84 -2.89 -4.45 -11.32
CA GLU A 84 -2.68 -3.15 -11.98
C GLU A 84 -1.49 -2.41 -11.38
N VAL A 85 -1.37 -2.41 -10.05
CA VAL A 85 -0.22 -1.84 -9.33
C VAL A 85 1.06 -2.56 -9.72
N ASP A 86 1.08 -3.89 -9.70
CA ASP A 86 2.28 -4.67 -10.05
C ASP A 86 2.75 -4.36 -11.48
N GLN A 87 1.83 -4.27 -12.44
CA GLN A 87 2.16 -3.89 -13.82
C GLN A 87 2.73 -2.47 -13.89
N LEU A 88 2.13 -1.51 -13.18
CA LEU A 88 2.62 -0.15 -13.13
C LEU A 88 4.04 -0.11 -12.54
N LEU A 89 4.28 -0.77 -11.41
CA LEU A 89 5.58 -0.83 -10.76
C LEU A 89 6.65 -1.51 -11.65
N ALA A 90 6.27 -2.57 -12.36
CA ALA A 90 7.15 -3.26 -13.30
C ALA A 90 7.47 -2.44 -14.57
N SER A 91 6.58 -1.51 -14.93
CA SER A 91 6.72 -0.63 -16.10
C SER A 91 7.61 0.61 -15.86
N ALA A 92 8.41 0.61 -14.78
CA ALA A 92 9.26 1.73 -14.40
C ALA A 92 10.11 2.23 -15.60
N PRO A 93 10.08 3.54 -15.90
CA PRO A 93 10.87 4.12 -16.98
C PRO A 93 12.38 3.85 -16.78
N LYS A 94 13.07 3.41 -17.83
CA LYS A 94 14.52 3.16 -17.80
C LYS A 94 15.32 4.46 -17.73
N ASP A 95 16.56 4.35 -17.26
CA ASP A 95 17.52 5.46 -17.28
C ASP A 95 17.69 6.02 -18.72
N GLY A 96 17.70 7.35 -18.84
CA GLY A 96 17.85 8.03 -20.12
C GLY A 96 16.57 8.14 -20.99
N ILE A 97 15.42 7.66 -20.51
CA ILE A 97 14.14 7.87 -21.20
C ILE A 97 13.72 9.36 -21.19
N LEU A 98 12.87 9.74 -22.14
CA LEU A 98 12.30 11.09 -22.24
C LEU A 98 11.67 11.54 -20.91
N VAL A 99 11.94 12.80 -20.54
CA VAL A 99 11.38 13.42 -19.31
C VAL A 99 9.86 13.35 -19.27
N PHE A 100 9.21 13.52 -20.43
CA PHE A 100 7.75 13.38 -20.54
C PHE A 100 7.26 12.00 -20.11
N SER A 101 7.94 10.92 -20.52
CA SER A 101 7.56 9.56 -20.15
C SER A 101 7.69 9.30 -18.66
N SER A 102 8.74 9.82 -18.02
CA SER A 102 8.90 9.74 -16.57
C SER A 102 7.86 10.56 -15.82
N TYR A 103 7.55 11.75 -16.31
CA TYR A 103 6.47 12.57 -15.75
C TYR A 103 5.09 11.89 -15.86
N GLN A 104 4.80 11.25 -16.99
CA GLN A 104 3.55 10.51 -17.16
C GLN A 104 3.47 9.33 -16.18
N HIS A 105 4.55 8.57 -16.04
CA HIS A 105 4.62 7.48 -15.06
C HIS A 105 4.41 7.98 -13.63
N LEU A 106 5.00 9.12 -13.27
CA LEU A 106 4.76 9.78 -11.98
C LEU A 106 3.27 10.12 -11.78
N CYS A 107 2.60 10.68 -12.80
CA CYS A 107 1.18 10.98 -12.73
C CYS A 107 0.33 9.72 -12.54
N ASP A 108 0.70 8.62 -13.20
CA ASP A 108 0.00 7.34 -13.10
C ASP A 108 0.16 6.73 -11.69
N LEU A 109 1.37 6.83 -11.10
CA LEU A 109 1.62 6.47 -9.70
C LEU A 109 0.79 7.33 -8.73
N ALA A 110 0.66 8.63 -8.98
CA ALA A 110 -0.13 9.50 -8.12
C ALA A 110 -1.63 9.18 -8.21
N ARG A 111 -2.15 8.88 -9.40
CA ARG A 111 -3.55 8.47 -9.60
C ARG A 111 -3.86 7.15 -8.91
N ILE A 112 -2.99 6.15 -9.05
CA ILE A 112 -3.21 4.87 -8.38
C ILE A 112 -3.14 5.04 -6.86
N LEU A 113 -2.22 5.84 -6.33
CA LEU A 113 -2.13 6.11 -4.89
C LEU A 113 -3.41 6.76 -4.35
N ARG A 114 -3.97 7.76 -5.04
CA ARG A 114 -5.27 8.36 -4.64
C ARG A 114 -6.40 7.35 -4.61
N ARG A 115 -6.43 6.43 -5.59
CA ARG A 115 -7.43 5.37 -5.65
C ARG A 115 -7.26 4.39 -4.49
N LEU A 116 -6.03 3.97 -4.18
CA LEU A 116 -5.74 3.08 -3.06
C LEU A 116 -6.12 3.73 -1.72
N VAL A 117 -5.74 4.98 -1.50
CA VAL A 117 -6.15 5.74 -0.30
C VAL A 117 -7.68 5.77 -0.14
N THR A 118 -8.39 6.04 -1.23
CA THR A 118 -9.87 6.06 -1.22
C THR A 118 -10.44 4.68 -0.88
N GLU A 119 -9.85 3.61 -1.38
CA GLU A 119 -10.30 2.25 -1.12
C GLU A 119 -10.04 1.82 0.32
N HIS A 120 -8.85 2.12 0.84
CA HIS A 120 -8.50 1.92 2.24
C HIS A 120 -9.49 2.62 3.18
N GLN A 121 -9.80 3.90 2.93
CA GLN A 121 -10.78 4.65 3.74
C GLN A 121 -12.18 4.02 3.73
N LYS A 122 -12.62 3.46 2.59
CA LYS A 122 -13.90 2.74 2.51
C LYS A 122 -13.90 1.45 3.33
N GLN A 123 -12.81 0.69 3.29
CA GLN A 123 -12.65 -0.55 4.05
C GLN A 123 -12.67 -0.26 5.55
N THR A 124 -11.90 0.73 6.01
CA THR A 124 -11.91 1.14 7.42
C THR A 124 -13.30 1.62 7.88
N ALA A 125 -14.02 2.36 7.03
CA ALA A 125 -15.38 2.79 7.36
C ALA A 125 -16.38 1.61 7.44
N ALA A 126 -16.23 0.59 6.58
CA ALA A 126 -17.08 -0.60 6.60
C ALA A 126 -16.83 -1.46 7.85
N ASP A 127 -15.58 -1.61 8.29
CA ASP A 127 -15.23 -2.37 9.50
C ASP A 127 -15.79 -1.74 10.78
N VAL A 128 -15.82 -0.40 10.86
CA VAL A 128 -16.43 0.33 11.98
C VAL A 128 -17.96 0.10 12.06
N VAL A 129 -18.64 -0.01 10.91
CA VAL A 129 -20.09 -0.24 10.85
C VAL A 129 -20.47 -1.70 11.06
N GLY A 130 -19.59 -2.65 10.67
CA GLY A 130 -19.80 -4.09 10.86
C GLY A 130 -19.72 -4.59 12.31
N SER A 131 -19.31 -3.74 13.26
CA SER A 131 -19.16 -4.07 14.69
C SER A 131 -20.32 -3.65 15.59
N ALA A 132 -21.50 -3.30 15.05
CA ALA A 132 -22.69 -3.06 15.87
C ALA A 132 -23.28 -4.40 16.37
N PRO A 133 -23.36 -4.66 17.70
CA PRO A 133 -23.94 -5.88 18.22
C PRO A 133 -25.45 -5.69 18.39
N GLU A 134 -26.25 -6.18 17.45
CA GLU A 134 -27.67 -6.45 17.74
C GLU A 134 -27.84 -7.94 18.02
N HIS A 135 -27.35 -8.36 19.18
CA HIS A 135 -28.02 -9.42 19.95
C HIS A 135 -29.41 -8.89 20.34
N MET A 136 -30.33 -8.80 19.38
CA MET A 136 -31.75 -8.73 19.68
C MET A 136 -32.19 -10.17 19.97
N THR A 137 -31.93 -10.58 21.21
CA THR A 137 -32.44 -11.81 21.81
C THR A 137 -33.96 -11.79 21.67
N MET A 138 -34.49 -12.50 20.67
CA MET A 138 -35.91 -12.76 20.56
C MET A 138 -36.34 -13.53 21.82
N PRO A 139 -37.33 -13.04 22.59
CA PRO A 139 -37.85 -13.80 23.69
C PRO A 139 -38.49 -15.08 23.16
N THR A 140 -37.98 -16.22 23.63
CA THR A 140 -38.57 -17.54 23.44
C THR A 140 -40.01 -17.50 23.95
N ARG A 141 -40.99 -17.50 23.04
CA ARG A 141 -42.38 -17.78 23.39
C ARG A 141 -42.55 -19.28 23.57
N SER A 142 -42.16 -19.77 24.74
CA SER A 142 -42.70 -21.01 25.31
C SER A 142 -44.03 -20.69 25.96
N GLU A 143 -45.12 -21.00 25.27
CA GLU A 143 -46.40 -21.29 25.94
C GLU A 143 -46.90 -22.64 25.42
N SER A 144 -46.54 -23.69 26.16
CA SER A 144 -47.36 -24.89 26.25
C SER A 144 -48.52 -24.57 27.20
N GLU A 145 -49.77 -24.65 26.75
CA GLU A 145 -50.83 -25.08 27.66
C GLU A 145 -52.08 -25.65 26.97
N LYS A 146 -52.29 -26.94 27.29
CA LYS A 146 -53.54 -27.68 27.57
C LYS A 146 -54.65 -27.73 26.50
N ARG A 147 -54.93 -28.93 25.97
CA ARG A 147 -55.93 -29.90 26.51
C ARG A 147 -57.33 -29.28 26.66
N THR A 148 -58.20 -29.51 25.66
CA THR A 148 -59.45 -30.27 25.86
C THR A 148 -59.84 -30.96 24.57
#